data_AF-A0A813E2J7-F1
#
_entry.id   AF-A0A813E2J7-F1
#
_cell.length_a   1.000
_cell.length_b   1.000
_cell.length_c   1.000
_cell.angle_alpha   90.00
_cell.angle_beta   90.00
_cell.angle_gamma   90.00
#
_symmetry.space_group_name_H-M   'P 1'
#
loop_
_entity.id
_entity.type
_entity.pdbx_description
1 polymer ?
#
loop_
_entity_poly.entity_id
_entity_poly.type
_entity_poly.pdbx_seq_one_letter_code
_entity_poly.pdbx_strand_id
1 'polypeptide(L)'
;SPASDMLSTMRKFPVRPSVTAALSVRGFATSKDIRHGSEARALMLEGCNRLADAVAVTMGPKGRNVVIEQSFGPPKVTKDGVTVAKSIEFKDAPMINVGAQLLKS
;
A
#
# COMPACT_ATOMS: atom_id res chain seq x y z
N SER A 1 -72.60 -28.63 -19.71
CA SER A 1 -72.06 -28.51 -21.08
C SER A 1 -70.55 -28.38 -20.97
N PRO A 2 -69.75 -29.31 -21.51
CA PRO A 2 -68.35 -29.51 -21.15
C PRO A 2 -67.36 -28.90 -22.15
N ALA A 3 -67.55 -27.62 -22.55
CA ALA A 3 -66.82 -27.04 -23.68
C ALA A 3 -66.29 -25.61 -23.45
N SER A 4 -65.77 -25.31 -22.27
CA SER A 4 -65.02 -24.05 -22.03
C SER A 4 -63.73 -24.19 -21.23
N ASP A 5 -63.50 -25.30 -20.53
CA ASP A 5 -62.33 -25.45 -19.65
C ASP A 5 -61.13 -26.15 -20.33
N MET A 6 -60.95 -25.94 -21.64
CA MET A 6 -59.85 -26.51 -22.42
C MET A 6 -58.94 -25.44 -23.08
N LEU A 7 -58.79 -24.27 -22.45
CA LEU A 7 -57.85 -23.24 -22.92
C LEU A 7 -57.08 -22.54 -21.79
N SER A 8 -56.56 -23.31 -20.82
CA SER A 8 -55.48 -22.84 -19.94
C SER A 8 -54.34 -23.86 -19.85
N THR A 9 -54.04 -24.53 -20.96
CA THR A 9 -52.76 -25.20 -21.19
C THR A 9 -51.74 -24.15 -21.62
N MET A 10 -51.15 -23.44 -20.65
CA MET A 10 -49.87 -22.77 -20.86
C MET A 10 -48.88 -23.17 -19.77
N ARG A 11 -48.04 -24.12 -20.17
CA ARG A 11 -46.78 -24.59 -19.61
C ARG A 11 -46.09 -23.55 -18.71
N LYS A 12 -46.06 -23.81 -17.41
CA LYS A 12 -45.06 -23.23 -16.51
C LYS A 12 -43.82 -24.13 -16.56
N PHE A 13 -42.94 -23.88 -17.52
CA PHE A 13 -41.61 -24.50 -17.53
C PHE A 13 -40.80 -23.92 -16.35
N PRO A 14 -40.17 -24.74 -15.51
CA PRO A 14 -39.19 -24.22 -14.56
C PRO A 14 -37.96 -23.78 -15.36
N VAL A 15 -37.76 -22.47 -15.45
CA VAL A 15 -36.48 -21.89 -15.88
C VAL A 15 -35.42 -22.32 -14.88
N ARG A 16 -34.49 -23.17 -15.32
CA ARG A 16 -33.28 -23.52 -14.57
C ARG A 16 -32.55 -22.23 -14.20
N PRO A 17 -32.07 -22.04 -12.95
CA PRO A 17 -31.23 -20.89 -12.67
C PRO A 17 -29.97 -21.02 -13.53
N SER A 18 -29.75 -20.02 -14.38
CA SER A 18 -28.49 -19.84 -15.07
C SER A 18 -27.42 -19.66 -14.00
N VAL A 19 -26.57 -20.67 -13.82
CA VAL A 19 -25.27 -20.52 -13.16
C VAL A 19 -24.40 -19.64 -14.05
N THR A 20 -24.70 -18.34 -14.06
CA THR A 20 -23.75 -17.33 -14.51
C THR A 20 -22.70 -17.27 -13.42
N ALA A 21 -21.64 -18.06 -13.60
CA ALA A 21 -20.48 -18.10 -12.74
C ALA A 21 -20.15 -16.67 -12.29
N ALA A 22 -20.22 -16.43 -10.99
CA ALA A 22 -19.67 -15.24 -10.40
C ALA A 22 -18.22 -15.17 -10.87
N LEU A 23 -17.94 -14.23 -11.77
CA LEU A 23 -16.59 -13.90 -12.17
C LEU A 23 -15.94 -13.37 -10.90
N SER A 24 -15.31 -14.27 -10.14
CA SER A 24 -14.37 -13.94 -9.10
C SER A 24 -13.23 -13.25 -9.83
N VAL A 25 -13.37 -11.92 -9.97
CA VAL A 25 -12.31 -11.01 -10.39
C VAL A 25 -11.16 -11.34 -9.46
N ARG A 26 -10.14 -12.00 -9.99
CA ARG A 26 -8.92 -12.30 -9.26
C ARG A 26 -8.37 -10.97 -8.77
N GLY A 27 -8.57 -10.69 -7.48
CA GLY A 27 -8.10 -9.48 -6.82
C GLY A 27 -6.59 -9.49 -6.63
N PHE A 28 -5.82 -9.41 -7.71
CA PHE A 28 -4.36 -9.31 -7.65
C PHE A 28 -3.75 -8.32 -8.65
N ALA A 29 -4.52 -7.36 -9.17
CA ALA A 29 -3.94 -6.24 -9.89
C ALA A 29 -4.15 -4.95 -9.09
N THR A 30 -3.29 -4.72 -8.11
CA THR A 30 -3.04 -3.35 -7.65
C THR A 30 -2.38 -2.60 -8.80
N SER A 31 -3.00 -1.53 -9.28
CA SER A 31 -2.41 -0.69 -10.33
C SER A 31 -1.08 -0.13 -9.84
N LYS A 32 -0.01 -0.31 -10.62
CA LYS A 32 1.32 0.23 -10.30
C LYS A 32 1.42 1.66 -10.82
N ASP A 33 1.79 2.60 -9.95
CA ASP A 33 2.19 3.95 -10.38
C ASP A 33 3.59 3.86 -11.02
N ILE A 34 3.72 4.39 -12.23
CA ILE A 34 4.97 4.35 -12.99
C ILE A 34 5.28 5.79 -13.43
N ARG A 35 6.39 6.32 -12.91
CA ARG A 35 6.91 7.64 -13.30
C ARG A 35 8.30 7.51 -13.88
N HIS A 36 8.63 8.41 -14.80
CA HIS A 36 9.89 8.39 -15.53
C HIS A 36 10.58 9.76 -15.51
N GLY A 37 11.84 9.78 -15.95
CA GLY A 37 12.56 11.03 -16.22
C GLY A 37 13.00 11.77 -14.95
N SER A 38 13.01 13.10 -15.03
CA SER A 38 13.50 14.00 -13.98
C SER A 38 12.60 14.00 -12.75
N GLU A 39 11.29 13.93 -12.93
CA GLU A 39 10.32 13.96 -11.82
C GLU A 39 10.49 12.77 -10.88
N ALA A 40 10.61 11.55 -11.44
CA ALA A 40 10.85 10.35 -10.65
C ALA A 40 12.13 10.45 -9.82
N ARG A 41 13.22 10.96 -10.43
CA ARG A 41 14.49 11.17 -9.73
C ARG A 41 14.40 12.24 -8.65
N ALA A 42 13.65 13.32 -8.88
CA ALA A 42 13.44 14.37 -7.90
C ALA A 42 12.73 13.85 -6.64
N LEU A 43 11.66 13.06 -6.83
CA LEU A 43 10.93 12.41 -5.73
C LEU A 43 11.80 11.42 -4.95
N MET A 44 12.62 10.64 -5.66
CA MET A 44 13.56 9.72 -5.00
C MET A 44 14.64 10.48 -4.22
N LEU A 45 15.19 11.54 -4.80
CA LEU A 45 16.20 12.39 -4.14
C LEU A 45 15.62 13.03 -2.88
N GLU A 46 14.37 13.47 -2.90
CA GLU A 46 13.69 13.98 -1.71
C GLU A 46 13.66 12.94 -0.59
N GLY A 47 13.34 11.68 -0.91
CA GLY A 47 13.38 10.57 0.05
C GLY A 47 14.77 10.32 0.63
N CYS A 48 15.79 10.35 -0.23
CA CYS A 48 17.19 10.25 0.19
C CYS A 48 17.56 11.36 1.17
N ASN A 49 17.23 12.61 0.84
CA ASN A 49 17.55 13.78 1.67
C ASN A 49 16.85 13.71 3.03
N ARG A 50 15.55 13.37 3.06
CA ARG A 50 14.79 13.26 4.32
C ARG A 50 15.39 12.21 5.26
N LEU A 51 15.83 11.08 4.71
CA LEU A 51 16.51 10.05 5.49
C LEU A 51 17.90 10.53 5.96
N ALA A 52 18.67 11.15 5.07
CA ALA A 52 20.01 11.66 5.37
C ALA A 52 19.97 12.72 6.48
N ASP A 53 19.04 13.67 6.42
CA ASP A 53 18.87 14.71 7.44
C ASP A 53 18.58 14.10 8.81
N ALA A 54 17.73 13.08 8.86
CA ALA A 54 17.39 12.38 10.10
C ALA A 54 18.56 11.57 10.69
N VAL A 55 19.46 11.05 9.86
CA VAL A 55 20.65 10.31 10.32
C VAL A 55 21.79 11.27 10.66
N ALA A 56 21.93 12.36 9.92
CA ALA A 56 23.02 13.34 10.06
C ALA A 56 23.10 13.93 11.48
N VAL A 57 21.96 14.13 12.14
CA VAL A 57 21.92 14.65 13.52
C VAL A 57 22.61 13.73 14.53
N THR A 58 22.74 12.43 14.22
CA THR A 58 23.40 11.44 15.08
C THR A 58 24.90 11.30 14.82
N MET A 59 25.43 11.95 13.77
CA MET A 59 26.82 11.79 13.37
C MET A 59 27.80 12.51 14.29
N GLY A 60 28.94 11.86 14.51
CA GLY A 60 30.08 12.42 15.25
C GLY A 60 29.92 12.36 16.78
N PRO A 61 30.98 12.73 17.52
CA PRO A 61 31.02 12.63 18.98
C PRO A 61 30.03 13.57 19.69
N LYS A 62 29.55 14.61 19.00
CA LYS A 62 28.52 15.56 19.48
C LYS A 62 27.15 15.31 18.86
N GLY A 63 26.91 14.12 18.31
CA GLY A 63 25.61 13.71 17.79
C GLY A 63 24.49 13.86 18.82
N ARG A 64 23.34 14.36 18.35
CA ARG A 64 22.13 14.60 19.14
C ARG A 64 21.31 13.32 19.28
N ASN A 65 20.47 13.28 20.31
CA ASN A 65 19.53 12.19 20.51
C ASN A 65 18.38 12.32 19.50
N VAL A 66 17.99 11.19 18.93
CA VAL A 66 16.77 11.04 18.15
C VAL A 66 15.77 10.23 18.97
N VAL A 67 14.52 10.70 18.99
CA VAL A 67 13.41 10.03 19.65
C VAL A 67 12.60 9.30 18.59
N ILE A 68 12.42 8.00 18.77
CA ILE A 68 11.70 7.11 17.86
C ILE A 68 10.43 6.65 18.57
N GLU A 69 9.29 6.91 17.94
CA GLU A 69 8.00 6.37 18.38
C GLU A 69 7.93 4.87 18.11
N GLN A 70 7.40 4.12 19.07
CA GLN A 70 7.20 2.68 18.97
C GLN A 70 5.71 2.38 19.14
N SER A 71 5.19 1.37 18.43
CA SER A 71 3.77 1.01 18.51
C SER A 71 3.32 0.53 19.90
N PHE A 72 4.27 0.09 20.74
CA PHE A 72 4.00 -0.39 22.10
C PHE A 72 5.12 0.05 23.03
N GLY A 73 4.75 0.56 24.20
CA GLY A 73 5.68 0.95 25.26
C GLY A 73 6.19 2.39 25.15
N PRO A 74 7.24 2.75 25.91
CA PRO A 74 7.80 4.09 25.92
C PRO A 74 8.60 4.37 24.62
N PRO A 75 8.74 5.65 24.22
CA PRO A 75 9.52 6.02 23.04
C PRO A 75 11.00 5.68 23.22
N LYS A 76 11.65 5.22 22.15
CA LYS A 76 13.07 4.85 22.17
C LYS A 76 13.93 6.07 21.87
N VAL A 77 14.83 6.42 22.79
CA VAL A 77 15.82 7.48 22.58
C VAL A 77 17.15 6.84 22.18
N THR A 78 17.72 7.23 21.04
CA THR A 78 18.98 6.67 20.52
C THR A 78 19.89 7.73 19.91
N LYS A 79 21.19 7.44 19.89
CA LYS A 79 22.21 8.16 19.11
C LYS A 79 22.80 7.31 17.97
N ASP A 80 22.28 6.11 17.77
CA ASP A 80 22.75 5.24 16.70
C ASP A 80 22.00 5.53 15.40
N GLY A 81 22.72 6.12 14.44
CA GLY A 81 22.18 6.46 13.12
C GLY A 81 21.66 5.25 12.34
N VAL A 82 22.23 4.04 12.56
CA VAL A 82 21.76 2.82 11.90
C VAL A 82 20.36 2.45 12.41
N THR A 83 20.14 2.53 13.72
CA THR A 83 18.82 2.33 14.33
C THR A 83 17.81 3.37 13.84
N VAL A 84 18.22 4.65 13.75
CA VAL A 84 17.34 5.72 13.24
C VAL A 84 16.93 5.44 11.80
N ALA A 85 17.88 5.10 10.92
CA ALA A 85 17.60 4.81 9.52
C ALA A 85 16.57 3.68 9.36
N LYS A 86 16.72 2.59 10.12
CA LYS A 86 15.80 1.44 10.07
C LYS A 86 14.38 1.77 10.51
N SER A 87 14.20 2.75 11.40
CA SER A 87 12.89 3.13 11.93
C SER A 87 12.06 4.04 11.01
N ILE A 88 12.69 4.64 9.98
CA ILE A 88 12.03 5.61 9.11
C ILE A 88 11.34 4.92 7.94
N GLU A 89 10.05 5.20 7.78
CA GLU A 89 9.20 4.75 6.68
C GLU A 89 8.18 5.84 6.33
N PHE A 90 7.99 6.10 5.03
CA PHE A 90 7.07 7.12 4.53
C PHE A 90 5.84 6.45 3.89
N LYS A 91 4.73 6.31 4.64
CA LYS A 91 3.53 5.59 4.18
C LYS A 91 2.73 6.35 3.11
N ASP A 92 2.65 7.67 3.23
CA ASP A 92 1.81 8.50 2.35
C ASP A 92 2.48 8.85 1.01
N ALA A 93 3.78 8.55 0.87
CA ALA A 93 4.59 8.95 -0.27
C ALA A 93 5.44 7.77 -0.79
N PRO A 94 4.86 6.84 -1.57
CA PRO A 94 5.53 5.61 -1.97
C PRO A 94 6.81 5.86 -2.77
N MET A 95 6.84 6.86 -3.67
CA MET A 95 8.01 7.16 -4.49
C MET A 95 9.19 7.73 -3.66
N ILE A 96 8.87 8.55 -2.66
CA ILE A 96 9.84 9.10 -1.70
C ILE A 96 10.37 7.97 -0.81
N ASN A 97 9.48 7.08 -0.34
CA ASN A 97 9.86 5.91 0.45
C ASN A 97 10.83 5.02 -0.32
N VAL A 98 10.60 4.77 -1.61
CA VAL A 98 11.54 4.00 -2.45
C VAL A 98 12.94 4.61 -2.39
N GLY A 99 13.08 5.93 -2.58
CA GLY A 99 14.39 6.61 -2.48
C GLY A 99 15.07 6.40 -1.13
N ALA A 100 14.33 6.58 -0.04
CA ALA A 100 14.85 6.35 1.32
C ALA A 100 15.25 4.89 1.56
N GLN A 101 14.47 3.92 1.07
CA GLN A 101 14.74 2.50 1.24
C GLN A 101 16.01 2.04 0.51
N LEU A 102 16.38 2.69 -0.60
CA LEU A 102 17.61 2.35 -1.34
C LEU A 102 18.89 2.64 -0.55
N LEU A 103 18.87 3.59 0.38
CA LEU A 103 20.03 3.93 1.20
C LEU A 103 20.17 3.03 2.44
N LYS A 104 19.11 2.28 2.77
CA LYS A 104 19.10 1.36 3.90
C LYS A 104 19.67 0.01 3.45
N SER A 105 20.99 -0.16 3.60
CA SER A 105 21.71 -1.43 3.36
C SER A 105 22.01 -2.18 4.65
#